data_AF-A0A2K6NSI0-F1
#
_entry.id   AF-A0A2K6NSI0-F1
#
_cell.length_a   1.000
_cell.length_b   1.000
_cell.length_c   1.000
_cell.angle_alpha   90.00
_cell.angle_beta   90.00
_cell.angle_gamma   90.00
#
_symmetry.space_group_name_H-M   'P 1'
#
loop_
_entity.id
_entity.type
_entity.pdbx_description
1 polymer ?
#
loop_
_entity_poly.entity_id
_entity_poly.type
_entity_poly.pdbx_seq_one_letter_code
_entity_poly.pdbx_strand_id
1 'polypeptide(L)'
;MDKSLLLELPILLCCFRALSGSLSKRKDAIEMVQCRMCHLQFPGENCSRGRGICTAGTEEACMVGRISKRDGTPWLTFKDCLKNCADVKGIKWSVYFVSFSCCRSHDLCNEDL
;
A
#
# COMPACT_ATOMS: atom_id res chain seq x y z
N MET A 1 -6.93 16.79 59.34
CA MET A 1 -6.22 15.49 59.27
C MET A 1 -7.21 14.48 58.75
N ASP A 2 -7.43 14.49 57.43
CA ASP A 2 -8.37 13.57 56.78
C ASP A 2 -7.57 12.55 55.97
N LYS A 3 -7.34 11.40 56.61
CA LYS A 3 -6.65 10.23 56.05
C LYS A 3 -7.51 9.47 55.03
N SER A 4 -8.64 10.01 54.60
CA SER A 4 -9.61 9.31 53.75
C SER A 4 -9.42 9.50 52.25
N LEU A 5 -8.62 10.49 51.80
CA LEU A 5 -8.42 10.76 50.36
C LEU A 5 -7.29 9.96 49.70
N LEU A 6 -6.45 9.27 50.47
CA LEU A 6 -5.31 8.50 49.93
C LEU A 6 -5.64 7.02 49.65
N LEU A 7 -6.84 6.55 50.02
CA LEU A 7 -7.25 5.16 49.83
C LEU A 7 -8.11 4.93 48.58
N GLU A 8 -8.52 5.98 47.86
CA GLU A 8 -9.29 5.85 46.62
C GLU A 8 -8.42 5.90 45.34
N LEU A 9 -7.22 6.50 45.43
CA LEU A 9 -6.24 6.49 44.32
C LEU A 9 -5.73 5.07 43.93
N PRO A 10 -5.48 4.13 44.86
CA PRO A 10 -4.93 2.82 44.50
C PRO A 10 -5.96 1.94 43.76
N ILE A 11 -7.25 2.11 44.03
CA ILE A 11 -8.32 1.28 43.46
C ILE A 11 -8.59 1.69 42.00
N LEU A 12 -8.55 3.00 41.70
CA LEU A 12 -8.69 3.52 40.34
C LEU A 12 -7.50 3.10 39.43
N LEU A 13 -6.29 3.04 39.97
CA LEU A 13 -5.09 2.59 39.24
C LEU A 13 -5.08 1.07 38.95
N CYS A 14 -5.79 0.26 39.76
CA CYS A 14 -5.94 -1.18 39.51
C CYS A 14 -6.92 -1.48 38.35
N CYS A 15 -7.94 -0.64 38.14
CA CYS A 15 -8.86 -0.78 37.00
C CYS A 15 -8.18 -0.53 35.65
N PHE A 16 -7.16 0.33 35.57
CA PHE A 16 -6.38 0.54 34.34
C PHE A 16 -5.43 -0.62 34.02
N ARG A 17 -4.94 -1.34 35.04
CA ARG A 17 -4.06 -2.51 34.84
C ARG A 17 -4.81 -3.77 34.39
N ALA A 18 -6.09 -3.92 34.75
CA ALA A 18 -6.90 -5.06 34.31
C ALA A 18 -7.38 -4.94 32.85
N LEU A 19 -7.52 -3.72 32.31
CA LEU A 19 -7.92 -3.50 30.91
C LEU A 19 -6.75 -3.46 29.92
N SER A 20 -5.53 -3.67 30.40
CA SER A 20 -4.34 -3.77 29.52
C SER A 20 -3.99 -5.23 29.16
N GLY A 21 -4.76 -6.21 29.68
CA GLY A 21 -4.43 -7.64 29.59
C GLY A 21 -5.11 -8.42 28.45
N SER A 22 -6.03 -7.85 27.67
CA SER A 22 -6.75 -8.65 26.66
C SER A 22 -7.21 -7.85 25.44
N LEU A 23 -6.25 -7.33 24.67
CA LEU A 23 -6.42 -7.26 23.22
C LEU A 23 -5.16 -7.69 22.47
N SER A 24 -4.44 -8.69 23.00
CA SER A 24 -3.58 -9.54 22.16
C SER A 24 -4.44 -10.56 21.42
N LYS A 25 -5.50 -10.10 20.75
CA LYS A 25 -5.95 -10.82 19.56
C LYS A 25 -4.90 -10.49 18.52
N ARG A 26 -3.94 -11.39 18.38
CA ARG A 26 -3.19 -11.61 17.15
C ARG A 26 -4.24 -11.81 16.05
N LYS A 27 -4.81 -10.70 15.56
CA LYS A 27 -5.25 -10.64 14.17
C LYS A 27 -3.98 -11.05 13.43
N ASP A 28 -4.05 -12.11 12.64
CA ASP A 28 -3.10 -12.26 11.55
C ASP A 28 -2.91 -10.85 11.00
N ALA A 29 -1.72 -10.27 11.19
CA ALA A 29 -1.45 -8.93 10.75
C ALA A 29 -1.53 -9.06 9.24
N ILE A 30 -2.72 -8.81 8.68
CA ILE A 30 -2.96 -8.80 7.26
C ILE A 30 -1.92 -7.81 6.77
N GLU A 31 -0.88 -8.34 6.11
CA GLU A 31 0.32 -7.60 5.73
C GLU A 31 -0.06 -6.67 4.59
N MET A 32 -0.85 -5.65 4.89
CA MET A 32 -1.34 -4.68 3.94
C MET A 32 -0.19 -3.77 3.56
N VAL A 33 0.00 -3.53 2.26
CA VAL A 33 1.02 -2.63 1.74
C VAL A 33 0.34 -1.44 1.05
N GLN A 34 0.79 -0.23 1.35
CA GLN A 34 0.33 0.96 0.65
C GLN A 34 1.07 1.08 -0.68
N CYS A 35 0.36 1.44 -1.75
CA CYS A 35 0.94 1.60 -3.08
C CYS A 35 0.62 2.98 -3.64
N ARG A 36 1.52 3.55 -4.44
CA ARG A 36 1.24 4.77 -5.16
C ARG A 36 0.28 4.48 -6.31
N MET A 37 -0.79 5.26 -6.41
CA MET A 37 -1.66 5.28 -7.57
C MET A 37 -1.28 6.41 -8.52
N CYS A 38 -1.34 6.10 -9.81
CA CYS A 38 -1.31 7.04 -10.90
C CYS A 38 -2.02 6.43 -12.11
N HIS A 39 -3.19 6.94 -12.48
CA HIS A 39 -3.93 6.36 -13.60
C HIS A 39 -3.24 6.64 -14.94
N LEU A 40 -2.65 7.82 -15.12
CA LEU A 40 -1.99 8.23 -16.36
C LEU A 40 -0.78 9.12 -16.07
N GLN A 41 0.38 8.72 -16.56
CA GLN A 41 1.60 9.51 -16.59
C GLN A 41 2.26 9.42 -17.97
N PHE A 42 2.30 10.54 -18.69
CA PHE A 42 2.97 10.66 -19.98
C PHE A 42 4.47 10.96 -19.79
N PRO A 43 5.32 10.66 -20.81
CA PRO A 43 6.75 10.97 -20.76
C PRO A 43 7.00 12.46 -20.47
N GLY A 44 7.87 12.74 -19.51
CA GLY A 44 8.22 14.12 -19.11
C GLY A 44 7.23 14.80 -18.17
N GLU A 45 6.09 14.16 -17.86
CA GLU A 45 5.12 14.69 -16.91
C GLU A 45 5.22 14.00 -15.54
N ASN A 46 4.89 14.75 -14.49
CA ASN A 46 4.54 14.15 -13.20
C ASN A 46 3.16 13.49 -13.29
N CYS A 47 2.86 12.59 -12.36
CA CYS A 47 1.52 12.01 -12.26
C CYS A 47 0.46 13.10 -12.09
N SER A 48 -0.29 13.38 -13.16
CA SER A 48 -1.26 14.48 -13.24
C SER A 48 -2.69 14.00 -12.97
N ARG A 49 -3.00 12.75 -13.30
CA ARG A 49 -4.35 12.16 -13.18
C ARG A 49 -4.36 10.87 -12.37
N GLY A 50 -5.27 10.81 -11.39
CA GLY A 50 -5.43 9.64 -10.53
C GLY A 50 -4.25 9.43 -9.57
N ARG A 51 -3.56 10.51 -9.18
CA ARG A 51 -2.53 10.45 -8.13
C ARG A 51 -3.21 10.13 -6.81
N GLY A 52 -2.76 9.08 -6.14
CA GLY A 52 -3.35 8.66 -4.88
C GLY A 52 -2.57 7.56 -4.19
N ILE A 53 -3.23 6.91 -3.25
CA ILE A 53 -2.71 5.75 -2.54
C ILE A 53 -3.83 4.70 -2.51
N CYS A 54 -3.48 3.46 -2.85
CA CYS A 54 -4.32 2.28 -2.59
C CYS A 54 -3.64 1.41 -1.54
N THR A 55 -4.40 0.54 -0.88
CA THR A 55 -3.89 -0.42 0.09
C THR A 55 -4.11 -1.82 -0.46
N ALA A 56 -3.03 -2.53 -0.79
CA ALA A 56 -3.09 -3.87 -1.35
C ALA A 56 -3.30 -4.91 -0.24
N GLY A 57 -4.42 -5.65 -0.33
CA GLY A 57 -4.71 -6.80 0.52
C GLY A 57 -3.84 -8.02 0.21
N THR A 58 -4.16 -9.20 0.74
CA THR A 58 -3.34 -10.43 0.61
C THR A 58 -3.19 -10.94 -0.82
N GLU A 59 -4.18 -10.70 -1.68
CA GLU A 59 -4.18 -11.14 -3.08
C GLU A 59 -3.78 -10.02 -4.05
N GLU A 60 -3.41 -8.85 -3.53
CA GLU A 60 -3.05 -7.68 -4.32
C GLU A 60 -1.56 -7.37 -4.18
N ALA A 61 -0.99 -6.60 -5.09
CA ALA A 61 0.34 -6.03 -4.94
C ALA A 61 0.42 -4.67 -5.61
N CYS A 62 1.42 -3.87 -5.27
CA CYS A 62 1.68 -2.64 -5.99
C CYS A 62 2.15 -2.98 -7.41
N MET A 63 1.59 -2.31 -8.42
CA MET A 63 2.01 -2.50 -9.81
C MET A 63 2.50 -1.22 -10.47
N VAL A 64 3.37 -1.39 -11.46
CA VAL A 64 3.73 -0.37 -12.45
C VAL A 64 3.47 -0.96 -13.84
N GLY A 65 2.49 -0.40 -14.54
CA GLY A 65 2.22 -0.69 -15.94
C GLY A 65 2.96 0.29 -16.85
N ARG A 66 3.68 -0.23 -17.84
CA ARG A 66 4.40 0.56 -18.84
C ARG A 66 3.95 0.18 -20.23
N ILE A 67 3.54 1.17 -21.00
CA ILE A 67 3.18 1.02 -22.41
C ILE A 67 4.22 1.75 -23.25
N SER A 68 4.81 1.03 -24.19
CA SER A 68 5.74 1.58 -25.18
C SER A 68 5.21 1.33 -26.60
N LYS A 69 5.68 2.16 -27.54
CA LYS A 69 5.49 1.93 -28.97
C LYS A 69 6.41 0.79 -29.44
N ARG A 70 6.20 0.33 -30.68
CA ARG A 70 7.01 -0.74 -31.30
C ARG A 70 8.53 -0.44 -31.32
N ASP A 71 8.91 0.81 -31.44
CA ASP A 71 10.30 1.26 -31.44
C ASP A 71 10.91 1.35 -30.02
N GLY A 72 10.16 0.98 -28.99
CA GLY A 72 10.57 1.09 -27.59
C GLY A 72 10.30 2.44 -26.95
N THR A 73 9.83 3.44 -27.71
CA THR A 73 9.51 4.77 -27.18
C THR A 73 8.45 4.66 -26.09
N PRO A 74 8.71 5.15 -24.86
CA PRO A 74 7.71 5.18 -23.80
C PRO A 74 6.50 6.00 -24.24
N TRP A 75 5.29 5.50 -23.95
CA TRP A 75 4.06 6.22 -24.26
C TRP A 75 3.26 6.57 -23.02
N LEU A 76 3.12 5.62 -22.08
CA LEU A 76 2.30 5.80 -20.89
C LEU A 76 2.81 4.93 -19.75
N THR A 77 2.82 5.48 -18.54
CA THR A 77 3.01 4.73 -17.30
C THR A 77 1.76 4.88 -16.43
N PHE A 78 1.39 3.82 -15.72
CA PHE A 78 0.33 3.83 -14.73
C PHE A 78 0.72 2.96 -13.53
N LYS A 79 0.15 3.27 -12.36
CA LYS A 79 0.46 2.66 -11.07
C LYS A 79 -0.83 2.48 -10.28
N ASP A 80 -1.01 1.34 -9.63
CA ASP A 80 -2.23 0.98 -8.89
C ASP A 80 -1.97 -0.31 -8.06
N CYS A 81 -2.98 -0.82 -7.36
CA CYS A 81 -2.99 -2.11 -6.67
C CYS A 81 -3.62 -3.17 -7.58
N LEU A 82 -2.91 -4.26 -7.89
CA LEU A 82 -3.38 -5.30 -8.81
C LEU A 82 -3.65 -6.60 -8.08
N LYS A 83 -4.85 -7.16 -8.25
CA LYS A 83 -5.13 -8.54 -7.86
C LYS A 83 -4.31 -9.52 -8.69
N ASN A 84 -3.72 -10.52 -8.06
CA ASN A 84 -2.92 -11.56 -8.71
C ASN A 84 -1.82 -10.97 -9.60
N CYS A 85 -1.14 -9.93 -9.10
CA CYS A 85 -0.09 -9.23 -9.83
C CYS A 85 1.04 -10.19 -10.24
N ALA A 86 1.45 -10.15 -11.51
CA ALA A 86 2.58 -10.90 -12.01
C ALA A 86 3.45 -10.04 -12.93
N ASP A 87 4.76 -10.22 -12.84
CA ASP A 87 5.70 -9.58 -13.74
C ASP A 87 5.55 -10.17 -15.15
N VAL A 88 5.22 -9.32 -16.12
CA VAL A 88 5.12 -9.71 -17.52
C VAL A 88 5.74 -8.62 -18.39
N LYS A 89 6.41 -9.01 -19.45
CA LYS A 89 7.15 -8.10 -20.33
C LYS A 89 6.73 -8.28 -21.77
N GLY A 90 6.52 -7.17 -22.47
CA GLY A 90 6.36 -7.15 -23.92
C GLY A 90 5.07 -7.82 -24.42
N ILE A 91 3.98 -7.75 -23.65
CA ILE A 91 2.66 -8.18 -24.14
C ILE A 91 2.28 -7.27 -25.31
N LYS A 92 2.13 -7.85 -26.50
CA LYS A 92 1.74 -7.11 -27.69
C LYS A 92 0.27 -6.72 -27.60
N TRP A 93 -0.01 -5.42 -27.65
CA TRP A 93 -1.36 -4.87 -27.75
C TRP A 93 -1.45 -3.90 -28.92
N SER A 94 -1.95 -4.41 -30.06
CA SER A 94 -1.95 -3.67 -31.33
C SER A 94 -0.53 -3.22 -31.75
N VAL A 95 -0.29 -1.90 -31.81
CA VAL A 95 1.01 -1.28 -32.12
C VAL A 95 1.88 -1.00 -30.89
N TYR A 96 1.34 -1.28 -29.70
CA TYR A 96 2.00 -1.05 -28.42
C TYR A 96 2.49 -2.35 -27.78
N PHE A 97 3.41 -2.20 -26.84
CA PHE A 97 3.90 -3.25 -25.97
C PHE A 97 3.63 -2.85 -24.52
N VAL A 98 3.05 -3.77 -23.76
CA VAL A 98 2.67 -3.57 -22.36
C VAL A 98 3.56 -4.45 -21.48
N SER A 99 4.09 -3.86 -20.42
CA SER A 99 4.80 -4.58 -19.37
C SER A 99 4.20 -4.21 -18.01
N PHE A 100 4.09 -5.19 -17.13
CA PHE A 100 3.70 -5.00 -15.73
C PHE A 100 4.86 -5.43 -14.85
N SER A 101 5.18 -4.60 -13.85
CA SER A 101 6.10 -4.92 -12.77
C SER A 101 5.37 -4.87 -11.43
N CYS A 102 5.61 -5.82 -10.54
CA CYS A 102 4.91 -5.98 -9.28
C CYS A 102 5.87 -5.91 -8.08
N CYS A 103 5.42 -5.34 -6.96
CA CYS A 103 6.15 -5.38 -5.68
C CYS A 103 5.22 -5.40 -4.47
N ARG A 104 5.73 -5.96 -3.37
CA ARG A 104 5.04 -6.03 -2.07
C ARG A 104 6.00 -5.90 -0.87
N SER A 105 7.24 -5.47 -1.10
CA SER A 105 8.29 -5.55 -0.07
C SER A 105 8.17 -4.48 1.02
N HIS A 106 7.56 -3.33 0.72
CA HIS A 106 7.38 -2.21 1.63
C HIS A 106 6.35 -1.22 1.05
N ASP A 107 5.85 -0.31 1.89
CA ASP A 107 4.94 0.75 1.46
C ASP A 107 5.57 1.61 0.35
N LEU A 108 4.77 1.94 -0.64
CA LEU A 108 5.10 2.77 -1.80
C LEU A 108 6.26 2.20 -2.65
N CYS A 109 6.51 0.89 -2.60
CA CYS A 109 7.57 0.23 -3.37
C CYS A 109 7.50 0.44 -4.89
N ASN A 110 6.36 0.92 -5.41
CA ASN A 110 6.17 1.23 -6.83
C ASN A 110 6.45 2.70 -7.21
N GLU A 111 7.06 3.52 -6.34
CA GLU A 111 7.51 4.86 -6.73
C GLU A 111 8.71 4.83 -7.69
N ASP A 112 9.70 3.99 -7.41
CA ASP A 112 10.99 3.96 -8.11
C ASP A 112 11.23 2.68 -8.95
N LEU A 113 10.20 1.85 -9.10
CA LEU A 113 10.16 0.70 -10.02
C LEU A 113 10.16 1.13 -11.48
#